data_AF-K8X999-F1
#
_entry.id   AF-K8X999-F1
#
_cell.length_a   1.000
_cell.length_b   1.000
_cell.length_c   1.000
_cell.angle_alpha   90.00
_cell.angle_beta   90.00
_cell.angle_gamma   90.00
#
_symmetry.space_group_name_H-M   'P 1'
#
loop_
_entity.id
_entity.type
_entity.pdbx_description
1 polymer ?
#
loop_
_entity_poly.entity_id
_entity_poly.type
_entity_poly.pdbx_seq_one_letter_code
_entity_poly.pdbx_strand_id
1 'polypeptide(L)'
;MAGGIGGGPMSAAVGFPVPRIAGIDGGVGTSLVATMLEVPFDSGTRAPGEQVDVLVCRSVTGQVARAIATTMAMPVPPVLVVVDDCGQIWPKTARQRVEMARPNLPAVVRVPWIEQLRSVDDPHLLLAEALHGHDYLDEVPRWALPAQKAAQELVTAVTGLLTERHETRLPAPESNNDNQEEHR
;
A
#
# COMPACT_ATOMS: atom_id res chain seq x y z
N MET A 1 35.35 -15.85 -38.99
CA MET A 1 34.17 -16.42 -38.31
C MET A 1 34.33 -16.10 -36.84
N ALA A 2 33.78 -14.98 -36.34
CA ALA A 2 32.38 -14.75 -35.98
C ALA A 2 31.95 -15.56 -34.75
N GLY A 3 31.57 -14.87 -33.67
CA GLY A 3 30.94 -15.48 -32.49
C GLY A 3 31.20 -14.74 -31.18
N GLY A 4 30.80 -13.47 -31.07
CA GLY A 4 30.73 -12.76 -29.80
C GLY A 4 29.57 -13.30 -28.96
N ILE A 5 29.85 -13.66 -27.71
CA ILE A 5 28.84 -13.94 -26.69
C ILE A 5 28.38 -12.60 -26.14
N GLY A 6 27.28 -12.11 -26.71
CA GLY A 6 26.59 -10.92 -26.25
C GLY A 6 26.15 -11.11 -24.80
N GLY A 7 26.59 -10.18 -23.94
CA GLY A 7 25.91 -9.91 -22.69
C GLY A 7 24.49 -9.50 -23.00
N GLY A 8 23.54 -10.41 -22.79
CA GLY A 8 22.13 -10.05 -22.75
C GLY A 8 21.93 -9.05 -21.61
N PRO A 9 21.15 -7.98 -21.80
CA PRO A 9 20.80 -7.10 -20.70
C PRO A 9 20.09 -7.96 -19.66
N MET A 10 20.64 -7.99 -18.44
CA MET A 10 19.84 -8.31 -17.26
C MET A 10 18.64 -7.37 -17.32
N SER A 11 17.48 -7.93 -17.64
CA SER A 11 16.21 -7.23 -17.58
C SER A 11 16.12 -6.70 -16.16
N ALA A 12 16.37 -5.41 -15.98
CA ALA A 12 16.12 -4.73 -14.73
C ALA A 12 14.62 -4.87 -14.51
N ALA A 13 14.22 -5.84 -13.68
CA ALA A 13 12.90 -5.85 -13.11
C ALA A 13 12.71 -4.45 -12.55
N VAL A 14 11.77 -3.69 -13.11
CA VAL A 14 11.38 -2.38 -12.61
C VAL A 14 10.76 -2.65 -11.25
N GLY A 15 11.60 -2.83 -10.25
CA GLY A 15 11.20 -3.06 -8.87
C GLY A 15 10.70 -1.72 -8.37
N PHE A 16 9.38 -1.60 -8.21
CA PHE A 16 8.84 -0.49 -7.44
C PHE A 16 9.51 -0.46 -6.07
N PRO A 17 9.81 0.74 -5.53
CA PRO A 17 10.37 0.84 -4.20
C PRO A 17 9.44 0.14 -3.20
N VAL A 18 10.03 -0.64 -2.28
CA VAL A 18 9.27 -1.32 -1.22
C VAL A 18 8.49 -0.26 -0.42
N PRO A 19 7.15 -0.35 -0.33
CA PRO A 19 6.34 0.66 0.33
C PRO A 19 6.61 0.71 1.83
N ARG A 20 6.68 1.92 2.38
CA ARG A 20 6.84 2.15 3.82
C ARG A 20 5.47 2.12 4.50
N ILE A 21 5.31 1.20 5.45
CA ILE A 21 4.04 0.95 6.15
C ILE A 21 4.21 1.32 7.62
N ALA A 22 3.32 2.15 8.16
CA ALA A 22 3.26 2.42 9.59
C ALA A 22 1.83 2.65 10.06
N GLY A 23 1.58 2.47 11.35
CA GLY A 23 0.27 2.62 11.95
C GLY A 23 0.15 3.80 12.90
N ILE A 24 -1.09 4.18 13.17
CA ILE A 24 -1.48 5.16 14.19
C ILE A 24 -1.74 4.44 15.52
N ASP A 25 -1.26 5.03 16.62
CA ASP A 25 -1.59 4.63 17.99
C ASP A 25 -1.37 3.12 18.28
N GLY A 26 -0.17 2.62 17.97
CA GLY A 26 0.28 1.27 18.37
C GLY A 26 0.48 0.26 17.24
N GLY A 27 0.34 0.66 15.97
CA GLY A 27 0.70 -0.19 14.82
C GLY A 27 -0.20 -1.40 14.61
N VAL A 28 -1.36 -1.49 15.28
CA VAL A 28 -2.21 -2.68 15.18
C VAL A 28 -2.70 -2.83 13.73
N GLY A 29 -2.36 -3.97 13.12
CA GLY A 29 -2.68 -4.30 11.75
C GLY A 29 -1.61 -3.93 10.72
N THR A 30 -0.50 -3.28 11.08
CA THR A 30 0.57 -2.99 10.11
C THR A 30 1.21 -4.25 9.56
N SER A 31 1.50 -5.23 10.40
CA SER A 31 2.07 -6.50 9.95
C SER A 31 1.07 -7.32 9.12
N LEU A 32 -0.24 -7.18 9.39
CA LEU A 32 -1.29 -7.76 8.55
C LEU A 32 -1.27 -7.14 7.14
N VAL A 33 -1.18 -5.81 7.07
CA VAL A 33 -1.09 -5.04 5.82
C VAL A 33 0.22 -5.33 5.08
N ALA A 34 1.35 -5.47 5.79
CA ALA A 34 2.62 -5.88 5.22
C ALA A 34 2.55 -7.28 4.61
N THR A 35 1.89 -8.22 5.31
CA THR A 35 1.62 -9.57 4.80
C THR A 35 0.81 -9.53 3.50
N MET A 36 -0.26 -8.72 3.46
CA MET A 36 -1.08 -8.56 2.25
C MET A 36 -0.32 -7.97 1.06
N LEU A 37 0.70 -7.14 1.31
CA LEU A 37 1.54 -6.52 0.29
C LEU A 37 2.81 -7.32 -0.05
N GLU A 38 3.03 -8.48 0.59
CA GLU A 38 4.29 -9.24 0.51
C GLU A 38 5.53 -8.38 0.85
N VAL A 39 5.36 -7.45 1.78
CA VAL A 39 6.43 -6.57 2.24
C VAL A 39 7.13 -7.20 3.43
N PRO A 40 8.47 -7.27 3.45
CA PRO A 40 9.19 -8.02 4.47
C PRO A 40 9.11 -7.40 5.87
N PHE A 41 8.92 -6.07 5.97
CA PHE A 41 8.93 -5.37 7.25
C PHE A 41 7.98 -4.15 7.27
N ASP A 42 7.40 -3.87 8.42
CA ASP A 42 6.67 -2.63 8.70
C ASP A 42 7.34 -1.82 9.84
N SER A 43 7.09 -0.51 9.89
CA SER A 43 7.63 0.38 10.91
C SER A 43 6.89 0.29 12.26
N GLY A 44 5.83 -0.53 12.37
CA GLY A 44 4.95 -0.60 13.52
C GLY A 44 4.18 0.71 13.74
N THR A 45 4.71 1.61 14.56
CA THR A 45 4.09 2.91 14.84
C THR A 45 4.82 4.03 14.12
N ARG A 46 4.05 4.90 13.46
CA ARG A 46 4.60 6.05 12.76
C ARG A 46 5.28 7.02 13.74
N ALA A 47 6.51 7.43 13.43
CA ALA A 47 7.19 8.49 14.16
C ALA A 47 6.76 9.90 13.68
N PRO A 48 6.80 10.94 14.53
CA PRO A 48 6.58 12.32 14.10
C PRO A 48 7.53 12.73 12.96
N GLY A 49 6.99 13.36 11.92
CA GLY A 49 7.76 13.75 10.73
C GLY A 49 8.09 12.61 9.77
N GLU A 50 7.77 11.36 10.11
CA GLU A 50 7.97 10.23 9.21
C GLU A 50 7.00 10.30 8.02
N GLN A 51 7.57 10.21 6.81
CA GLN A 51 6.84 9.98 5.57
C GLN A 51 6.65 8.48 5.38
N VAL A 52 5.41 8.07 5.10
CA VAL A 52 5.04 6.68 4.80
C VAL A 52 4.23 6.63 3.51
N ASP A 53 4.09 5.45 2.94
CA ASP A 53 3.29 5.20 1.73
C ASP A 53 1.93 4.62 2.10
N VAL A 54 1.88 3.87 3.20
CA VAL A 54 0.67 3.28 3.75
C VAL A 54 0.57 3.66 5.21
N LEU A 55 -0.53 4.32 5.57
CA LEU A 55 -0.87 4.64 6.95
C LEU A 55 -2.03 3.77 7.42
N VAL A 56 -1.79 2.97 8.46
CA VAL A 56 -2.75 2.01 8.98
C VAL A 56 -3.43 2.54 10.25
N CYS A 57 -4.73 2.35 10.38
CA CYS A 57 -5.45 2.57 11.63
C CYS A 57 -6.55 1.54 11.81
N ARG A 58 -7.05 1.39 13.05
CA ARG A 58 -8.24 0.57 13.29
C ARG A 58 -9.50 1.36 13.01
N SER A 59 -10.60 0.66 12.78
CA SER A 59 -11.96 1.20 12.58
C SER A 59 -12.58 1.81 13.84
N VAL A 60 -11.76 2.43 14.70
CA VAL A 60 -12.16 3.15 15.91
C VAL A 60 -12.24 4.64 15.60
N THR A 61 -13.36 5.27 15.93
CA THR A 61 -13.68 6.67 15.63
C THR A 61 -12.56 7.68 15.92
N GLY A 62 -11.84 7.51 17.03
CA GLY A 62 -10.70 8.36 17.40
C GLY A 62 -9.46 8.11 16.53
N GLN A 63 -9.13 6.84 16.26
CA GLN A 63 -8.00 6.47 15.42
C GLN A 63 -8.22 6.89 13.95
N VAL A 64 -9.43 6.70 13.42
CA VAL A 64 -9.80 7.16 12.07
C VAL A 64 -9.63 8.67 11.92
N ALA A 65 -10.13 9.45 12.89
CA ALA A 65 -9.98 10.91 12.85
C ALA A 65 -8.50 11.34 12.89
N ARG A 66 -7.70 10.70 13.74
CA ARG A 66 -6.26 10.96 13.84
C ARG A 66 -5.51 10.54 12.58
N ALA A 67 -5.86 9.40 11.99
CA ALA A 67 -5.26 8.92 10.76
C ALA A 67 -5.53 9.87 9.60
N ILE A 68 -6.79 10.31 9.41
CA ILE A 68 -7.14 11.31 8.39
C ILE A 68 -6.34 12.59 8.60
N ALA A 69 -6.34 13.15 9.81
CA ALA A 69 -5.59 14.38 10.11
C ALA A 69 -4.08 14.20 9.85
N THR A 70 -3.54 13.03 10.17
CA THR A 70 -2.13 12.70 9.95
C THR A 70 -1.81 12.59 8.46
N THR A 71 -2.64 11.89 7.69
CA THR A 71 -2.50 11.76 6.23
C THR A 71 -2.52 13.13 5.55
N MET A 72 -3.46 14.01 5.92
CA MET A 72 -3.57 15.35 5.34
C MET A 72 -2.41 16.28 5.69
N ALA A 73 -1.70 16.00 6.78
CA ALA A 73 -0.55 16.78 7.21
C ALA A 73 0.77 16.33 6.57
N MET A 74 0.78 15.20 5.83
CA MET A 74 2.00 14.73 5.18
C MET A 74 2.25 15.50 3.87
N PRO A 75 3.52 15.77 3.52
CA PRO A 75 3.86 16.38 2.23
C PRO A 75 3.32 15.58 1.04
N VAL A 76 3.38 14.25 1.13
CA VAL A 76 2.73 13.34 0.19
C VAL A 76 1.72 12.50 0.97
N PRO A 77 0.41 12.65 0.72
CA PRO A 77 -0.62 11.86 1.40
C PRO A 77 -0.41 10.35 1.14
N PRO A 78 -0.30 9.50 2.18
CA PRO A 78 -0.28 8.03 2.01
C PRO A 78 -1.65 7.45 1.65
N VAL A 79 -1.65 6.19 1.18
CA VAL A 79 -2.84 5.33 1.18
C VAL A 79 -3.28 5.12 2.62
N LEU A 80 -4.55 5.42 2.93
CA LEU A 80 -5.12 5.16 4.25
C LEU A 80 -5.73 3.77 4.30
N VAL A 81 -5.25 2.92 5.21
CA VAL A 81 -5.81 1.59 5.45
C VAL A 81 -6.55 1.58 6.78
N VAL A 82 -7.83 1.21 6.74
CA VAL A 82 -8.66 1.07 7.92
C VAL A 82 -8.93 -0.42 8.15
N VAL A 83 -8.32 -0.97 9.19
CA VAL A 83 -8.49 -2.35 9.62
C VAL A 83 -9.70 -2.44 10.54
N ASP A 84 -10.61 -3.36 10.24
CA ASP A 84 -11.75 -3.63 11.13
C ASP A 84 -11.26 -4.11 12.50
N ASP A 85 -11.70 -3.43 13.57
CA ASP A 85 -11.36 -3.79 14.96
C ASP A 85 -12.10 -5.06 15.44
N CYS A 86 -13.27 -5.35 14.85
CA CYS A 86 -14.06 -6.55 15.08
C CYS A 86 -15.01 -6.81 13.90
N GLY A 87 -15.70 -7.95 13.89
CA GLY A 87 -16.69 -8.32 12.86
C GLY A 87 -17.96 -7.47 12.81
N GLN A 88 -17.98 -6.30 13.47
CA GLN A 88 -19.10 -5.37 13.48
C GLN A 88 -18.95 -4.30 12.39
N ILE A 89 -20.08 -3.73 11.98
CA ILE A 89 -20.10 -2.59 11.06
C ILE A 89 -19.40 -1.40 11.71
N TRP A 90 -18.66 -0.62 10.92
CA TRP A 90 -18.03 0.61 11.39
C TRP A 90 -19.02 1.53 12.11
N PRO A 91 -18.61 2.18 13.20
CA PRO A 91 -19.39 3.26 13.81
C PRO A 91 -19.78 4.29 12.74
N LYS A 92 -21.04 4.74 12.75
CA LYS A 92 -21.56 5.70 11.76
C LYS A 92 -20.66 6.93 11.61
N THR A 93 -20.12 7.42 12.71
CA THR A 93 -19.20 8.56 12.78
C THR A 93 -17.86 8.29 12.11
N ALA A 94 -17.28 7.10 12.30
CA ALA A 94 -16.05 6.69 11.61
C ALA A 94 -16.28 6.61 10.09
N ARG A 95 -17.38 5.96 9.66
CA ARG A 95 -17.76 5.88 8.25
C ARG A 95 -17.97 7.25 7.62
N GLN A 96 -18.73 8.13 8.26
CA GLN A 96 -18.96 9.49 7.75
C GLN A 96 -17.66 10.28 7.59
N ARG A 97 -16.73 10.17 8.55
CA ARG A 97 -15.42 10.84 8.45
C ARG A 97 -14.60 10.35 7.27
N VAL A 98 -14.57 9.03 7.06
CA VAL A 98 -13.87 8.45 5.89
C VAL A 98 -14.49 8.96 4.60
N GLU A 99 -15.82 8.92 4.47
CA GLU A 99 -16.49 9.39 3.24
C GLU A 99 -16.29 10.88 3.00
N MET A 100 -16.26 11.71 4.03
CA MET A 100 -15.94 13.14 3.90
C MET A 100 -14.49 13.39 3.51
N ALA A 101 -13.56 12.56 3.97
CA ALA A 101 -12.14 12.71 3.68
C ALA A 101 -11.73 12.10 2.33
N ARG A 102 -12.49 11.11 1.83
CA ARG A 102 -12.18 10.33 0.62
C ARG A 102 -11.73 11.17 -0.59
N PRO A 103 -12.35 12.32 -0.93
CA PRO A 103 -11.91 13.12 -2.08
C PRO A 103 -10.50 13.72 -1.95
N ASN A 104 -9.97 13.81 -0.73
CA ASN A 104 -8.67 14.41 -0.43
C ASN A 104 -7.60 13.34 -0.11
N LEU A 105 -7.94 12.05 -0.24
CA LEU A 105 -7.05 10.92 0.03
C LEU A 105 -6.74 10.21 -1.29
N PRO A 106 -5.50 9.75 -1.53
CA PRO A 106 -5.17 9.00 -2.74
C PRO A 106 -6.02 7.73 -2.86
N ALA A 107 -6.18 7.03 -1.73
CA ALA A 107 -7.08 5.90 -1.60
C ALA A 107 -7.42 5.65 -0.14
N VAL A 108 -8.56 5.02 0.10
CA VAL A 108 -8.93 4.43 1.39
C VAL A 108 -9.30 2.97 1.18
N VAL A 109 -8.52 2.07 1.77
CA VAL A 109 -8.73 0.62 1.67
C VAL A 109 -9.24 0.12 3.03
N ARG A 110 -10.30 -0.70 3.00
CA ARG A 110 -10.80 -1.37 4.21
C ARG A 110 -10.24 -2.78 4.24
N VAL A 111 -9.57 -3.13 5.34
CA VAL A 111 -9.17 -4.51 5.62
C VAL A 111 -10.23 -5.14 6.52
N PRO A 112 -10.95 -6.17 6.05
CA PRO A 112 -12.05 -6.75 6.80
C PRO A 112 -11.55 -7.50 8.03
N TRP A 113 -12.45 -7.68 9.00
CA TRP A 113 -12.21 -8.58 10.13
C TRP A 113 -12.20 -10.03 9.63
N ILE A 114 -11.13 -10.77 9.94
CA ILE A 114 -10.96 -12.16 9.53
C ILE A 114 -11.00 -13.03 10.79
N GLU A 115 -12.15 -13.65 11.05
CA GLU A 115 -12.39 -14.43 12.27
C GLU A 115 -11.37 -15.55 12.47
N GLN A 116 -10.95 -16.19 11.36
CA GLN A 116 -10.00 -17.30 11.35
C GLN A 116 -8.63 -16.92 11.91
N LEU A 117 -8.22 -15.65 11.80
CA LEU A 117 -6.92 -15.19 12.30
C LEU A 117 -6.92 -14.92 13.81
N ARG A 118 -8.10 -14.82 14.45
CA ARG A 118 -8.23 -14.40 15.85
C ARG A 118 -7.59 -15.37 16.86
N SER A 119 -7.65 -16.67 16.56
CA SER A 119 -7.34 -17.74 17.51
C SER A 119 -6.18 -18.63 17.07
N VAL A 120 -5.32 -18.10 16.20
CA VAL A 120 -4.17 -18.80 15.63
C VAL A 120 -2.89 -18.19 16.20
N ASP A 121 -1.90 -19.03 16.48
CA ASP A 121 -0.64 -18.60 17.10
C ASP A 121 0.15 -17.64 16.20
N ASP A 122 0.17 -17.91 14.89
CA ASP A 122 0.75 -17.03 13.87
C ASP A 122 -0.29 -16.64 12.81
N PRO A 123 -1.04 -15.54 13.01
CA PRO A 123 -2.03 -15.09 12.05
C PRO A 123 -1.42 -14.56 10.75
N HIS A 124 -0.14 -14.15 10.77
CA HIS A 124 0.54 -13.59 9.60
C HIS A 124 0.99 -14.71 8.67
N LEU A 125 1.57 -15.78 9.21
CA LEU A 125 1.91 -16.97 8.44
C LEU A 125 0.66 -17.59 7.80
N LEU A 126 -0.41 -17.80 8.57
CA LEU A 126 -1.65 -18.36 8.03
C LEU A 126 -2.25 -17.49 6.92
N LEU A 127 -2.21 -16.17 7.08
CA LEU A 127 -2.66 -15.26 6.02
C LEU A 127 -1.75 -15.32 4.79
N ALA A 128 -0.43 -15.34 4.97
CA ALA A 128 0.53 -15.43 3.88
C ALA A 128 0.32 -16.72 3.07
N GLU A 129 0.18 -17.86 3.76
CA GLU A 129 -0.13 -19.14 3.13
C GLU A 129 -1.44 -19.09 2.34
N ALA A 130 -2.49 -18.50 2.91
CA ALA A 130 -3.81 -18.42 2.28
C ALA A 130 -3.90 -17.42 1.11
N LEU A 131 -3.02 -16.41 1.06
CA LEU A 131 -3.00 -15.43 -0.03
C LEU A 131 -1.99 -15.77 -1.11
N HIS A 132 -0.85 -16.32 -0.72
CA HIS A 132 0.37 -16.40 -1.55
C HIS A 132 0.89 -17.82 -1.71
N GLY A 133 0.42 -18.78 -0.90
CA GLY A 133 0.85 -20.18 -0.94
C GLY A 133 0.15 -21.03 -2.01
N HIS A 134 -0.61 -20.40 -2.91
CA HIS A 134 -1.41 -21.09 -3.91
C HIS A 134 -0.75 -21.01 -5.29
N ASP A 135 -0.55 -22.17 -5.92
CA ASP A 135 -0.19 -22.25 -7.34
C ASP A 135 -1.41 -21.95 -8.23
N TYR A 136 -1.21 -21.83 -9.54
CA TYR A 136 -2.28 -21.50 -10.51
C TYR A 136 -3.50 -22.45 -10.51
N LEU A 137 -3.40 -23.61 -9.87
CA LEU A 137 -4.47 -24.60 -9.73
C LEU A 137 -5.17 -24.56 -8.37
N ASP A 138 -4.57 -23.91 -7.38
CA ASP A 138 -5.11 -23.85 -6.03
C ASP A 138 -5.96 -22.59 -5.87
N GLU A 139 -7.20 -22.78 -5.42
CA GLU A 139 -8.08 -21.66 -5.11
C GLU A 139 -7.80 -21.10 -3.72
N VAL A 140 -7.81 -19.77 -3.60
CA VAL A 140 -7.76 -19.10 -2.29
C VAL A 140 -8.92 -19.60 -1.41
N PRO A 141 -8.65 -20.02 -0.16
CA PRO A 141 -9.67 -20.48 0.75
C PRO A 141 -10.81 -19.47 0.87
N ARG A 142 -12.05 -19.97 0.90
CA ARG A 142 -13.25 -19.11 0.92
C ARG A 142 -13.24 -18.05 2.03
N TRP A 143 -12.65 -18.38 3.18
CA TRP A 143 -12.54 -17.45 4.31
C TRP A 143 -11.56 -16.30 4.03
N ALA A 144 -10.56 -16.51 3.17
CA ALA A 144 -9.52 -15.55 2.81
C ALA A 144 -9.91 -14.66 1.62
N LEU A 145 -10.99 -14.97 0.88
CA LEU A 145 -11.45 -14.16 -0.26
C LEU A 145 -11.66 -12.67 0.07
N PRO A 146 -12.25 -12.28 1.23
CA PRO A 146 -12.34 -10.86 1.59
C PRO A 146 -10.97 -10.21 1.78
N ALA A 147 -10.00 -10.95 2.33
CA ALA A 147 -8.63 -10.52 2.52
C ALA A 147 -7.89 -10.38 1.19
N GLN A 148 -8.08 -11.34 0.27
CA GLN A 148 -7.54 -11.29 -1.09
C GLN A 148 -8.04 -10.05 -1.84
N LYS A 149 -9.34 -9.76 -1.75
CA LYS A 149 -9.91 -8.55 -2.35
C LYS A 149 -9.28 -7.28 -1.77
N ALA A 150 -9.13 -7.20 -0.44
CA ALA A 150 -8.49 -6.07 0.20
C ALA A 150 -7.00 -5.93 -0.19
N ALA A 151 -6.28 -7.05 -0.32
CA ALA A 151 -4.90 -7.08 -0.80
C ALA A 151 -4.79 -6.57 -2.24
N GLN A 152 -5.67 -6.98 -3.14
CA GLN A 152 -5.71 -6.48 -4.53
C GLN A 152 -6.00 -4.97 -4.60
N GLU A 153 -6.97 -4.49 -3.83
CA GLU A 153 -7.27 -3.06 -3.71
C GLU A 153 -6.05 -2.27 -3.18
N LEU A 154 -5.37 -2.84 -2.18
CA LEU A 154 -4.19 -2.25 -1.58
C LEU A 154 -2.99 -2.22 -2.55
N VAL A 155 -2.69 -3.31 -3.23
CA VAL A 155 -1.63 -3.38 -4.26
C VAL A 155 -1.89 -2.36 -5.35
N THR A 156 -3.13 -2.26 -5.82
CA THR A 156 -3.52 -1.29 -6.86
C THR A 156 -3.29 0.15 -6.37
N ALA A 157 -3.76 0.48 -5.18
CA ALA A 157 -3.63 1.82 -4.60
C ALA A 157 -2.17 2.22 -4.35
N VAL A 158 -1.38 1.31 -3.79
CA VAL A 158 0.04 1.57 -3.49
C VAL A 158 0.86 1.68 -4.76
N THR A 159 0.62 0.81 -5.74
CA THR A 159 1.31 0.88 -7.04
C THR A 159 0.99 2.19 -7.76
N GLY A 160 -0.27 2.63 -7.74
CA GLY A 160 -0.67 3.94 -8.28
C GLY A 160 0.09 5.09 -7.61
N LEU A 161 0.09 5.14 -6.28
CA LEU A 161 0.80 6.17 -5.51
C LEU A 161 2.32 6.20 -5.80
N LEU A 162 2.96 5.03 -5.85
CA LEU A 162 4.39 4.93 -6.08
C LEU A 162 4.78 5.29 -7.53
N THR A 163 3.92 4.96 -8.50
CA THR A 163 4.11 5.31 -9.91
C THR A 163 4.03 6.83 -10.11
N GLU A 164 2.98 7.48 -9.60
CA GLU A 164 2.81 8.94 -9.69
C GLU A 164 3.99 9.70 -9.06
N ARG A 165 4.48 9.22 -7.91
CA ARG A 165 5.65 9.82 -7.25
C ARG A 165 6.92 9.66 -8.08
N HIS A 166 7.11 8.51 -8.72
CA HIS A 166 8.27 8.28 -9.58
C HIS A 166 8.26 9.19 -10.81
N GLU A 167 7.10 9.35 -11.44
CA GLU A 167 6.92 10.25 -12.59
C GLU A 167 7.15 11.72 -12.24
N THR A 168 6.65 12.18 -11.08
CA THR A 168 6.86 13.56 -10.61
C THR A 168 8.33 13.87 -10.30
N ARG A 169 9.16 12.85 -10.05
CA ARG A 169 10.58 13.00 -9.70
C ARG A 169 11.50 13.03 -10.93
N LEU A 170 11.08 12.50 -12.07
CA LEU A 170 11.87 12.55 -13.30
C LEU A 170 11.82 13.97 -13.86
N PRO A 171 12.98 14.62 -14.17
CA PRO A 171 12.96 15.86 -14.90
C PRO A 171 12.28 15.62 -16.25
N ALA A 172 11.41 16.54 -16.67
CA ALA A 172 10.82 16.52 -18.00
C ALA A 172 11.94 16.29 -19.03
N PRO A 173 11.73 15.48 -20.08
CA PRO A 173 12.73 15.34 -21.13
C PRO A 173 13.06 16.74 -21.61
N GLU A 174 14.32 17.15 -21.44
CA GLU A 174 14.83 18.40 -21.97
C GLU A 174 14.48 18.38 -23.46
N SER A 175 13.46 19.15 -23.82
CA SER A 175 13.19 19.52 -25.20
C SER A 175 14.46 20.21 -25.64
N ASN A 176 15.32 19.44 -26.30
CA ASN A 176 16.62 19.84 -26.78
C ASN A 176 16.39 20.95 -27.82
N ASN A 177 16.30 22.18 -27.32
CA ASN A 177 16.11 23.37 -28.10
C ASN A 177 17.49 23.99 -28.32
N ASP A 178 18.35 23.23 -29.01
CA ASP A 178 19.62 23.73 -29.53
C ASP A 178 19.44 24.06 -31.02
N ASN A 179 19.11 25.33 -31.24
CA ASN A 179 19.59 26.24 -32.27
C ASN A 179 20.13 25.67 -33.60
N GLN A 180 19.66 26.27 -34.71
CA GLN A 180 20.51 27.20 -35.46
C GLN A 180 19.68 28.16 -36.33
N GLU A 181 19.60 29.40 -35.87
CA GLU A 181 19.71 30.56 -36.76
C GLU A 181 21.05 30.43 -37.51
N GLU A 182 21.00 30.31 -38.83
CA GLU A 182 21.95 30.90 -39.78
C GLU A 182 21.52 30.49 -41.20
N HIS A 183 20.96 31.42 -41.97
CA HIS A 183 21.55 31.84 -43.24
C HIS A 183 20.86 33.12 -43.73
N ARG A 184 21.73 34.04 -44.15
CA ARG A 184 21.47 35.39 -44.64
C ARG A 184 20.54 35.46 -45.84
#